data_AF-A0A1E5KT98-F1
#
_entry.id   AF-A0A1E5KT98-F1
#
_cell.length_a   1.000
_cell.length_b   1.000
_cell.length_c   1.000
_cell.angle_alpha   90.00
_cell.angle_beta   90.00
_cell.angle_gamma   90.00
#
_symmetry.space_group_name_H-M   'P 1'
#
loop_
_entity.id
_entity.type
_entity.pdbx_description
1 polymer ?
#
loop_
_entity_poly.entity_id
_entity_poly.type
_entity_poly.pdbx_seq_one_letter_code
_entity_poly.pdbx_strand_id
1 'polypeptide(L)'
;MDRTKYLYVGMDIHKDTHTAVLMNYLEEKLGEITITNTLQGFRKLENYVVKQQGELIPIFGLEDVTHYGRNLSIFLLDKNYPVKEVNPSLSFMERMSYASTKKNDSWDAQCISAVLMRRSHLLPDADPQDYYWTMRHIVNRRNALIKGLSGLTRQFHEQLQVAYPSYKAFFHELTCATSLAFYERYPSSKHLEHVSDEELGAFLRVPSHNTCSTNRARKILDLVAQEQLKI
;
A
#
# COMPACT_ATOMS: atom_id res chain seq x y z
N MET A 1 5.13 37.65 -8.53
CA MET A 1 4.46 36.85 -9.58
C MET A 1 3.25 37.64 -10.04
N ASP A 2 3.17 38.01 -11.31
CA ASP A 2 1.99 38.69 -11.87
C ASP A 2 0.83 37.70 -11.95
N ARG A 3 -0.17 37.87 -11.08
CA ARG A 3 -1.26 36.92 -10.91
C ARG A 3 -2.19 36.81 -12.12
N THR A 4 -2.18 37.82 -12.99
CA THR A 4 -3.06 37.91 -14.16
C THR A 4 -2.69 36.94 -15.28
N LYS A 5 -1.44 36.45 -15.27
CA LYS A 5 -0.90 35.58 -16.32
C LYS A 5 -1.15 34.09 -16.10
N TYR A 6 -1.81 33.72 -15.00
CA TYR A 6 -1.93 32.32 -14.60
C TYR A 6 -3.35 31.79 -14.72
N LEU A 7 -3.43 30.53 -15.13
CA LEU A 7 -4.60 29.69 -15.02
C LEU A 7 -4.44 28.83 -13.76
N TYR A 8 -5.27 29.07 -12.75
CA TYR A 8 -5.20 28.39 -11.46
C TYR A 8 -6.02 27.11 -11.51
N VAL A 9 -5.34 25.97 -11.47
CA VAL A 9 -5.95 24.64 -11.50
C VAL A 9 -5.94 24.08 -10.09
N GLY A 10 -7.07 24.16 -9.40
CA GLY A 10 -7.25 23.55 -8.09
C GLY A 10 -7.66 22.09 -8.24
N MET A 11 -7.01 21.22 -7.49
CA MET A 11 -7.15 19.77 -7.61
C MET A 11 -7.51 19.16 -6.27
N ASP A 12 -8.74 18.66 -6.18
CA ASP A 12 -9.22 17.84 -5.08
C ASP A 12 -8.88 16.36 -5.35
N ILE A 13 -8.15 15.74 -4.42
CA ILE A 13 -7.39 14.51 -4.64
C ILE A 13 -7.99 13.36 -3.83
N HIS A 14 -8.62 12.41 -4.53
CA HIS A 14 -9.11 11.16 -3.95
C HIS A 14 -8.39 9.93 -4.50
N LYS A 15 -8.67 8.77 -3.88
CA LYS A 15 -8.04 7.48 -4.23
C LYS A 15 -8.21 7.10 -5.70
N ASP A 16 -9.45 7.09 -6.19
CA ASP A 16 -9.79 6.55 -7.50
C ASP A 16 -9.96 7.66 -8.57
N THR A 17 -10.36 8.86 -8.15
CA THR A 17 -10.61 10.01 -9.02
C THR A 17 -10.03 11.30 -8.46
N HIS A 18 -9.78 12.27 -9.31
CA HIS A 18 -9.41 13.63 -8.93
C HIS A 18 -10.34 14.62 -9.65
N THR A 19 -10.74 15.67 -8.96
CA THR A 19 -11.60 16.72 -9.53
C THR A 19 -10.80 18.00 -9.66
N ALA A 20 -10.75 18.54 -10.89
CA ALA A 20 -10.05 19.77 -11.21
C ALA A 20 -11.03 20.90 -11.48
N VAL A 21 -10.75 22.08 -10.93
CA VAL A 21 -11.43 23.33 -11.29
C VAL A 21 -10.40 24.35 -11.75
N LEU A 22 -10.67 24.94 -12.92
CA LEU A 22 -9.82 25.92 -13.58
C LEU A 22 -10.40 27.31 -13.35
N MET A 23 -9.60 28.24 -12.83
CA MET A 23 -10.01 29.62 -12.62
C MET A 23 -8.97 30.62 -13.14
N ASN A 24 -9.43 31.80 -13.54
CA ASN A 24 -8.55 32.95 -13.80
C ASN A 24 -8.36 33.80 -12.53
N TYR A 25 -7.63 34.91 -12.66
CA TYR A 25 -7.37 35.83 -11.54
C TYR A 25 -8.61 36.60 -11.04
N LEU A 26 -9.73 36.57 -11.78
CA LEU A 26 -11.02 37.16 -11.42
C LEU A 26 -11.91 36.17 -10.65
N GLU A 27 -11.40 34.99 -10.33
CA GLU A 27 -12.17 33.87 -9.72
C GLU A 27 -13.30 33.36 -10.61
N GLU A 28 -13.23 33.62 -11.92
CA GLU A 28 -14.18 33.06 -12.89
C GLU A 28 -13.82 31.61 -13.19
N LYS A 29 -14.79 30.72 -13.04
CA LYS A 29 -14.64 29.30 -13.35
C LYS A 29 -14.64 29.09 -14.87
N LEU A 30 -13.49 28.73 -15.42
CA LEU A 30 -13.29 28.47 -16.85
C LEU A 30 -13.59 27.03 -17.24
N GLY A 31 -13.49 26.10 -16.29
CA GLY A 31 -13.75 24.69 -16.56
C GLY A 31 -13.71 23.80 -15.32
N GLU A 32 -14.22 22.59 -15.49
CA GLU A 32 -14.20 21.53 -14.51
C GLU A 32 -14.04 20.18 -15.20
N ILE A 33 -13.22 19.31 -14.62
CA ILE A 33 -13.09 17.94 -15.08
C ILE A 33 -12.78 16.99 -13.93
N THR A 34 -13.48 15.86 -13.89
CA THR A 34 -13.09 14.72 -13.06
C THR A 34 -12.31 13.71 -13.91
N ILE A 35 -11.18 13.27 -13.39
CA ILE A 35 -10.28 12.30 -14.03
C ILE A 35 -10.09 11.09 -13.10
N THR A 36 -9.74 9.95 -13.69
CA THR A 36 -9.28 8.79 -12.92
C THR A 36 -7.85 8.99 -12.45
N ASN A 37 -7.48 8.41 -11.30
CA ASN A 37 -6.11 8.39 -10.78
C ASN A 37 -5.24 7.39 -11.57
N THR A 38 -5.04 7.67 -12.86
CA THR A 38 -4.28 6.86 -13.81
C THR A 38 -3.56 7.77 -14.80
N LEU A 39 -2.51 7.27 -15.44
CA LEU A 39 -1.77 8.02 -16.47
C LEU A 39 -2.67 8.51 -17.62
N GLN A 40 -3.68 7.71 -18.01
CA GLN A 40 -4.65 8.12 -19.03
C GLN A 40 -5.52 9.28 -18.54
N GLY A 41 -5.93 9.26 -17.27
CA GLY A 41 -6.63 10.38 -16.62
C GLY A 41 -5.78 11.65 -16.57
N PHE A 42 -4.49 11.52 -16.26
CA PHE A 42 -3.57 12.67 -16.21
C PHE A 42 -3.35 13.30 -17.59
N ARG A 43 -3.21 12.48 -18.64
CA ARG A 43 -3.17 12.99 -20.03
C ARG A 43 -4.49 13.65 -20.43
N LYS A 44 -5.63 13.15 -19.95
CA LYS A 44 -6.94 13.77 -20.19
C LYS A 44 -7.01 15.15 -19.52
N LEU A 45 -6.48 15.29 -18.31
CA LEU A 45 -6.36 16.57 -17.60
C LEU A 45 -5.47 17.55 -18.37
N GLU A 46 -4.25 17.14 -18.73
CA GLU A 46 -3.30 17.97 -19.49
C GLU A 46 -3.94 18.52 -20.77
N ASN A 47 -4.55 17.64 -21.56
CA ASN A 47 -5.25 18.03 -22.79
C ASN A 47 -6.43 18.98 -22.54
N TYR A 48 -7.16 18.80 -21.43
CA TYR A 48 -8.26 19.69 -21.07
C TYR A 48 -7.75 21.07 -20.67
N VAL A 49 -6.72 21.13 -19.83
CA VAL A 49 -6.08 22.38 -19.39
C VAL A 49 -5.51 23.15 -20.57
N VAL A 50 -4.76 22.49 -21.47
CA VAL A 50 -4.18 23.13 -22.67
C VAL A 50 -5.25 23.71 -23.59
N LYS A 51 -6.43 23.08 -23.68
CA LYS A 51 -7.56 23.62 -24.46
C LYS A 51 -8.18 24.87 -23.85
N GLN A 52 -8.15 25.00 -22.52
CA GLN A 52 -8.78 26.10 -21.79
C GLN A 52 -7.82 27.24 -21.44
N GLN A 53 -6.51 27.01 -21.47
CA GLN A 53 -5.52 27.98 -20.97
C GLN A 53 -5.45 29.27 -21.81
N GLY A 54 -5.69 29.20 -23.12
CA GLY A 54 -5.46 30.34 -24.02
C GLY A 54 -4.02 30.85 -23.91
N GLU A 55 -3.85 32.11 -23.49
CA GLU A 55 -2.54 32.74 -23.26
C GLU A 55 -2.05 32.62 -21.80
N LEU A 56 -2.86 32.04 -20.90
CA LEU A 56 -2.52 31.89 -19.49
C LEU A 56 -1.56 30.71 -19.28
N ILE A 57 -0.72 30.84 -18.27
CA ILE A 57 0.23 29.81 -17.82
C ILE A 57 -0.44 28.95 -16.75
N PRO A 58 -0.62 27.63 -16.96
CA PRO A 58 -1.20 26.76 -15.94
C PRO A 58 -0.30 26.66 -14.70
N ILE A 59 -0.91 26.81 -13.53
CA ILE A 59 -0.33 26.50 -12.23
C ILE A 59 -1.29 25.59 -11.48
N PHE A 60 -0.76 24.52 -10.90
CA PHE A 60 -1.57 23.49 -10.23
C PHE A 60 -1.44 23.60 -8.72
N GLY A 61 -2.57 23.53 -8.02
CA GLY A 61 -2.64 23.46 -6.56
C GLY A 61 -3.26 22.13 -6.18
N LEU A 62 -2.51 21.27 -5.50
CA LEU A 62 -2.95 19.95 -5.10
C LEU A 62 -3.11 19.90 -3.58
N GLU A 63 -4.20 19.33 -3.10
CA GLU A 63 -4.42 19.13 -1.66
C GLU A 63 -3.48 18.07 -1.05
N ASP A 64 -3.10 17.06 -1.83
CA ASP A 64 -2.17 16.01 -1.44
C ASP A 64 -1.17 15.74 -2.57
N VAL A 65 0.13 15.87 -2.27
CA VAL A 65 1.23 15.59 -3.20
C VAL A 65 2.03 14.33 -2.82
N THR A 66 1.63 13.64 -1.75
CA THR A 66 2.42 12.56 -1.10
C THR A 66 1.76 11.19 -1.17
N HIS A 67 0.43 11.09 -1.09
CA HIS A 67 -0.29 9.83 -1.12
C HIS A 67 -0.99 9.61 -2.46
N TYR A 68 -2.27 9.94 -2.57
CA TYR A 68 -3.07 9.65 -3.76
C TYR A 68 -2.71 10.60 -4.91
N GLY A 69 -2.29 11.82 -4.61
CA GLY A 69 -1.89 12.80 -5.62
C GLY A 69 -0.43 12.70 -6.05
N ARG A 70 0.38 11.84 -5.41
CA ARG A 70 1.81 11.68 -5.71
C ARG A 70 2.10 11.47 -7.19
N ASN A 71 1.41 10.51 -7.81
CA ASN A 71 1.64 10.17 -9.22
C ASN A 71 1.24 11.33 -10.15
N LEU A 72 0.19 12.08 -9.80
CA LEU A 72 -0.21 13.28 -10.52
C LEU A 72 0.84 14.39 -10.35
N SER A 73 1.36 14.62 -9.13
CA SER A 73 2.40 15.61 -8.86
C SER A 73 3.66 15.32 -9.69
N ILE A 74 4.14 14.07 -9.69
CA ILE A 74 5.30 13.65 -10.50
C ILE A 74 5.02 13.90 -11.98
N PHE A 75 3.85 13.47 -12.50
CA PHE A 75 3.50 13.67 -13.89
C PHE A 75 3.50 15.15 -14.30
N LEU A 76 2.97 16.04 -13.46
CA LEU A 76 2.93 17.47 -13.74
C LEU A 76 4.32 18.12 -13.66
N LEU A 77 5.14 17.72 -12.69
CA LEU A 77 6.52 18.20 -12.53
C LEU A 77 7.42 17.74 -13.68
N ASP A 78 7.31 16.48 -14.14
CA ASP A 78 8.02 15.95 -15.31
C ASP A 78 7.68 16.73 -16.60
N LYS A 79 6.49 17.33 -16.64
CA LYS A 79 6.02 18.20 -17.73
C LYS A 79 6.41 19.66 -17.57
N ASN A 80 7.20 20.00 -16.54
CA ASN A 80 7.62 21.35 -16.17
C ASN A 80 6.46 22.30 -15.81
N TYR A 81 5.33 21.77 -15.33
CA TYR A 81 4.29 22.62 -14.76
C TYR A 81 4.66 23.07 -13.34
N PRO A 82 4.38 24.32 -12.95
CA PRO A 82 4.45 24.73 -11.56
C PRO A 82 3.34 24.03 -10.75
N VAL A 83 3.74 23.29 -9.71
CA VAL A 83 2.82 22.57 -8.82
C VAL A 83 3.05 23.03 -7.40
N LYS A 84 2.00 23.42 -6.70
CA LYS A 84 2.01 23.85 -5.30
C LYS A 84 1.20 22.88 -4.45
N GLU A 85 1.70 22.61 -3.25
CA GLU A 85 0.94 21.87 -2.24
C GLU A 85 0.05 22.86 -1.46
N VAL A 86 -1.24 22.55 -1.38
CA VAL A 86 -2.26 23.35 -0.70
C VAL A 86 -2.71 22.60 0.55
N ASN A 87 -2.40 23.14 1.73
CA ASN A 87 -2.80 22.52 2.98
C ASN A 87 -4.35 22.44 3.08
N PRO A 88 -4.92 21.26 3.41
CA PRO A 88 -6.37 21.06 3.58
C PRO A 88 -7.05 22.06 4.54
N SER A 89 -6.32 22.57 5.53
CA SER A 89 -6.84 23.56 6.48
C SER A 89 -7.09 24.91 5.81
N LEU A 90 -6.29 25.28 4.80
CA LEU A 90 -6.48 26.52 4.04
C LEU A 90 -7.71 26.44 3.14
N SER A 91 -7.90 25.32 2.42
CA SER A 91 -9.10 25.09 1.59
C SER A 91 -10.36 24.98 2.46
N PHE A 92 -10.26 24.39 3.66
CA PHE A 92 -11.35 24.36 4.62
C PHE A 92 -11.74 25.78 5.11
N MET A 93 -10.76 26.60 5.50
CA MET A 93 -11.02 28.00 5.90
C MET A 93 -11.67 28.79 4.76
N GLU A 94 -11.20 28.59 3.53
CA GLU A 94 -11.77 29.20 2.33
C GLU A 94 -13.25 28.81 2.17
N ARG A 95 -13.56 27.51 2.29
CA ARG A 95 -14.93 26.99 2.22
C ARG A 95 -15.86 27.66 3.23
N MET A 96 -15.37 27.90 4.46
CA MET A 96 -16.14 28.52 5.54
C MET A 96 -16.33 30.03 5.39
N SER A 97 -15.60 30.69 4.48
CA SER A 97 -15.76 32.13 4.22
C SER A 97 -16.98 32.48 3.37
N TYR A 98 -17.55 31.50 2.66
CA TYR A 98 -18.72 31.69 1.81
C TYR A 98 -20.04 31.63 2.60
N ALA A 99 -21.02 32.44 2.19
CA ALA A 99 -22.33 32.54 2.85
C ALA A 99 -23.17 31.24 2.82
N SER A 100 -22.91 30.35 1.86
CA SER A 100 -23.53 29.03 1.77
C SER A 100 -22.44 27.99 1.61
N THR A 101 -22.35 27.08 2.58
CA THR A 101 -21.40 25.97 2.53
C THR A 101 -21.96 24.85 1.67
N LYS A 102 -21.24 24.51 0.61
CA LYS A 102 -21.48 23.31 -0.21
C LYS A 102 -20.33 22.34 0.04
N LYS A 103 -20.62 21.05 0.18
CA LYS A 103 -19.61 20.00 0.32
C LYS A 103 -19.71 19.05 -0.87
N ASN A 104 -18.90 19.31 -1.89
CA ASN A 104 -18.72 18.43 -3.04
C ASN A 104 -17.32 18.65 -3.63
N ASP A 105 -16.84 17.66 -4.36
CA ASP A 105 -15.47 17.62 -4.88
C ASP A 105 -15.13 18.82 -5.80
N SER A 106 -16.11 19.30 -6.57
CA SER A 106 -15.94 20.48 -7.43
C SER A 106 -15.72 21.76 -6.61
N TRP A 107 -16.50 21.93 -5.54
CA TRP A 107 -16.39 23.08 -4.65
C TRP A 107 -15.08 23.06 -3.87
N ASP A 108 -14.64 21.87 -3.48
CA ASP A 108 -13.38 21.68 -2.77
C ASP A 108 -12.20 22.01 -3.70
N ALA A 109 -12.22 21.53 -4.93
CA ALA A 109 -11.27 21.92 -5.98
C ALA A 109 -11.29 23.43 -6.28
N GLN A 110 -12.48 24.06 -6.26
CA GLN A 110 -12.61 25.51 -6.43
C GLN A 110 -11.98 26.28 -5.26
N CYS A 111 -12.19 25.84 -4.01
CA CYS A 111 -11.55 26.44 -2.84
C CYS A 111 -10.02 26.30 -2.92
N ILE A 112 -9.51 25.15 -3.37
CA ILE A 112 -8.08 24.92 -3.59
C ILE A 112 -7.52 25.89 -4.65
N SER A 113 -8.23 26.07 -5.76
CA SER A 113 -7.84 27.03 -6.82
C SER A 113 -7.83 28.48 -6.30
N ALA A 114 -8.81 28.86 -5.47
CA ALA A 114 -8.87 30.19 -4.86
C ALA A 114 -7.71 30.43 -3.89
N VAL A 115 -7.38 29.45 -3.05
CA VAL A 115 -6.22 29.51 -2.15
C VAL A 115 -4.92 29.62 -2.95
N LEU A 116 -4.77 28.81 -4.00
CA LEU A 116 -3.63 28.85 -4.90
C LEU A 116 -3.46 30.25 -5.51
N MET A 117 -4.54 30.82 -6.03
CA MET A 117 -4.54 32.16 -6.61
C MET A 117 -4.09 33.22 -5.60
N ARG A 118 -4.65 33.20 -4.39
CA ARG A 118 -4.40 34.25 -3.39
C ARG A 118 -3.04 34.10 -2.69
N ARG A 119 -2.56 32.86 -2.54
CA ARG A 119 -1.40 32.52 -1.69
C ARG A 119 -0.27 31.78 -2.42
N SER A 120 -0.27 31.70 -3.76
CA SER A 120 0.77 31.00 -4.56
C SER A 120 2.22 31.24 -4.12
N HIS A 121 2.56 32.48 -3.78
CA HIS A 121 3.89 32.90 -3.31
C HIS A 121 4.28 32.41 -1.91
N LEU A 122 3.31 31.97 -1.08
CA LEU A 122 3.52 31.44 0.27
C LEU A 122 3.40 29.92 0.31
N LEU A 123 2.85 29.30 -0.73
CA LEU A 123 2.67 27.86 -0.79
C LEU A 123 3.99 27.18 -1.17
N PRO A 124 4.34 26.07 -0.51
CA PRO A 124 5.49 25.27 -0.89
C PRO A 124 5.28 24.68 -2.29
N ASP A 125 6.36 24.58 -3.05
CA ASP A 125 6.36 23.78 -4.28
C ASP A 125 6.12 22.31 -3.92
N ALA A 126 5.40 21.61 -4.79
CA ALA A 126 5.19 20.19 -4.63
C ALA A 126 6.55 19.49 -4.71
N ASP A 127 6.98 18.95 -3.58
CA ASP A 127 8.05 17.98 -3.51
C ASP A 127 7.40 16.64 -3.19
N PRO A 128 7.04 15.83 -4.21
CA PRO A 128 6.60 14.47 -3.99
C PRO A 128 7.78 13.69 -3.37
N GLN A 129 7.89 13.79 -2.04
CA GLN A 129 9.06 13.49 -1.22
C GLN A 129 9.82 12.22 -1.62
N ASP A 130 11.10 12.48 -1.89
CA ASP A 130 12.34 11.83 -1.47
C ASP A 130 12.37 10.30 -1.31
N TYR A 131 13.35 9.68 -1.97
CA TYR A 131 13.70 8.25 -1.90
C TYR A 131 13.72 7.71 -0.46
N TYR A 132 14.07 8.55 0.52
CA TYR A 132 14.08 8.19 1.94
C TYR A 132 12.71 7.78 2.49
N TRP A 133 11.63 8.51 2.16
CA TRP A 133 10.28 8.18 2.66
C TRP A 133 9.79 6.85 2.08
N THR A 134 10.02 6.66 0.78
CA THR A 134 9.71 5.40 0.08
C THR A 134 10.49 4.22 0.69
N MET A 135 11.79 4.41 0.95
CA MET A 135 12.64 3.40 1.58
C MET A 135 12.16 3.06 2.99
N ARG A 136 11.82 4.07 3.81
CA ARG A 136 11.29 3.87 5.16
C ARG A 136 10.00 3.07 5.14
N HIS A 137 9.10 3.32 4.18
CA HIS A 137 7.88 2.55 4.01
C HIS A 137 8.15 1.07 3.71
N ILE A 138 9.07 0.78 2.80
CA ILE A 138 9.45 -0.60 2.46
C ILE A 138 10.08 -1.31 3.67
N VAL A 139 10.95 -0.64 4.43
CA VAL A 139 11.56 -1.19 5.65
C VAL A 139 10.51 -1.49 6.71
N ASN A 140 9.58 -0.57 6.97
CA ASN A 140 8.49 -0.77 7.91
C ASN A 140 7.59 -1.95 7.50
N ARG A 141 7.28 -2.06 6.20
CA ARG A 141 6.50 -3.17 5.65
C ARG A 141 7.21 -4.51 5.85
N ARG A 142 8.52 -4.59 5.58
CA ARG A 142 9.34 -5.78 5.84
C ARG A 142 9.28 -6.17 7.32
N ASN A 143 9.47 -5.22 8.23
CA ASN A 143 9.45 -5.48 9.67
C ASN A 143 8.07 -5.99 10.12
N ALA A 144 6.98 -5.44 9.59
CA ALA A 144 5.64 -5.94 9.85
C ALA A 144 5.43 -7.37 9.36
N LEU A 145 5.96 -7.73 8.17
CA LEU A 145 5.91 -9.10 7.65
C LEU A 145 6.69 -10.08 8.54
N ILE A 146 7.89 -9.71 8.96
CA ILE A 146 8.71 -10.54 9.87
C ILE A 146 7.97 -10.78 11.18
N LYS A 147 7.40 -9.73 11.79
CA LYS A 147 6.60 -9.85 13.01
C LYS A 147 5.37 -10.75 12.82
N GLY A 148 4.70 -10.64 11.66
CA GLY A 148 3.59 -11.50 11.28
C GLY A 148 4.00 -12.97 11.18
N LEU A 149 5.11 -13.25 10.48
CA LEU A 149 5.66 -14.61 10.34
C LEU A 149 6.00 -15.21 11.71
N SER A 150 6.66 -14.46 12.58
CA SER A 150 6.97 -14.91 13.95
C SER A 150 5.70 -15.19 14.75
N GLY A 151 4.65 -14.36 14.61
CA GLY A 151 3.35 -14.58 15.22
C GLY A 151 2.68 -15.88 14.76
N LEU A 152 2.65 -16.13 13.44
CA LEU A 152 2.11 -17.36 12.85
C LEU A 152 2.91 -18.59 13.28
N THR A 153 4.24 -18.49 13.31
CA THR A 153 5.11 -19.59 13.76
C THR A 153 4.83 -19.96 15.22
N ARG A 154 4.61 -18.97 16.10
CA ARG A 154 4.22 -19.23 17.49
C ARG A 154 2.87 -19.92 17.61
N GLN A 155 1.86 -19.46 16.85
CA GLN A 155 0.55 -20.11 16.83
C GLN A 155 0.65 -21.57 16.34
N PHE A 156 1.52 -21.81 15.35
CA PHE A 156 1.77 -23.17 14.86
C PHE A 156 2.43 -24.05 15.93
N HIS A 157 3.45 -23.53 16.65
CA HIS A 157 4.04 -24.22 17.80
C HIS A 157 3.01 -24.59 18.87
N GLU A 158 2.08 -23.69 19.18
CA GLU A 158 1.01 -23.91 20.18
C GLU A 158 0.07 -25.04 19.75
N GLN A 159 -0.36 -25.05 18.49
CA GLN A 159 -1.22 -26.12 17.95
C GLN A 159 -0.51 -27.48 17.92
N LEU A 160 0.75 -27.49 17.50
CA LEU A 160 1.53 -28.73 17.46
C LEU A 160 1.84 -29.28 18.84
N GLN A 161 2.02 -28.43 19.86
CA GLN A 161 2.23 -28.90 21.23
C GLN A 161 1.05 -29.77 21.72
N VAL A 162 -0.17 -29.50 21.25
CA VAL A 162 -1.37 -30.27 21.56
C VAL A 162 -1.45 -31.55 20.72
N ALA A 163 -1.15 -31.47 19.43
CA ALA A 163 -1.27 -32.62 18.51
C ALA A 163 -0.08 -33.61 18.61
N TYR A 164 1.10 -33.11 18.94
CA TYR A 164 2.39 -33.80 18.98
C TYR A 164 3.29 -33.20 20.07
N PRO A 165 3.19 -33.61 21.34
CA PRO A 165 3.97 -32.99 22.43
C PRO A 165 5.49 -32.93 22.20
N SER A 166 6.08 -33.91 21.50
CA SER A 166 7.51 -34.00 21.14
C SER A 166 7.85 -33.43 19.77
N TYR A 167 6.99 -32.63 19.14
CA TYR A 167 7.19 -32.12 17.78
C TYR A 167 8.55 -31.41 17.59
N LYS A 168 9.10 -30.79 18.65
CA LYS A 168 10.41 -30.11 18.63
C LYS A 168 11.58 -31.05 18.28
N ALA A 169 11.41 -32.36 18.48
CA ALA A 169 12.42 -33.35 18.13
C ALA A 169 12.31 -33.83 16.67
N PHE A 170 11.20 -33.55 15.97
CA PHE A 170 10.92 -34.10 14.64
C PHE A 170 11.73 -33.40 13.55
N PHE A 171 11.87 -32.08 13.63
CA PHE A 171 12.58 -31.25 12.66
C PHE A 171 13.40 -30.17 13.36
N HIS A 172 14.52 -29.76 12.74
CA HIS A 172 15.36 -28.67 13.26
C HIS A 172 14.68 -27.31 13.10
N GLU A 173 14.01 -27.10 11.96
CA GLU A 173 13.27 -25.87 11.66
C GLU A 173 11.81 -26.23 11.35
N LEU A 174 10.88 -25.58 12.03
CA LEU A 174 9.45 -25.88 11.92
C LEU A 174 8.85 -25.40 10.59
N THR A 175 9.38 -24.31 10.04
CA THR A 175 8.90 -23.64 8.82
C THR A 175 9.56 -24.16 7.54
N CYS A 176 10.42 -25.18 7.62
CA CYS A 176 11.04 -25.74 6.42
C CYS A 176 10.04 -26.57 5.61
N ALA A 177 10.29 -26.72 4.30
CA ALA A 177 9.39 -27.40 3.37
C ALA A 177 9.05 -28.84 3.80
N THR A 178 10.04 -29.58 4.33
CA THR A 178 9.84 -30.95 4.82
C THR A 178 8.92 -31.01 6.03
N SER A 179 9.09 -30.10 6.99
CA SER A 179 8.27 -30.02 8.20
C SER A 179 6.83 -29.65 7.85
N LEU A 180 6.64 -28.64 6.99
CA LEU A 180 5.30 -28.24 6.53
C LEU A 180 4.60 -29.36 5.78
N ALA A 181 5.29 -30.05 4.85
CA ALA A 181 4.74 -31.19 4.13
C ALA A 181 4.32 -32.33 5.08
N PHE A 182 5.13 -32.60 6.11
CA PHE A 182 4.79 -33.60 7.14
C PHE A 182 3.50 -33.23 7.88
N TYR A 183 3.39 -32.01 8.41
CA TYR A 183 2.21 -31.61 9.18
C TYR A 183 0.96 -31.41 8.31
N GLU A 184 1.13 -31.10 7.02
CA GLU A 184 0.03 -31.09 6.05
C GLU A 184 -0.53 -32.49 5.80
N ARG A 185 0.34 -33.50 5.68
CA ARG A 185 -0.07 -34.89 5.43
C ARG A 185 -0.50 -35.63 6.70
N TYR A 186 0.14 -35.33 7.83
CA TYR A 186 -0.04 -36.00 9.12
C TYR A 186 -0.31 -34.97 10.22
N PRO A 187 -1.49 -34.31 10.23
CA PRO A 187 -1.78 -33.21 11.15
C PRO A 187 -1.90 -33.62 12.62
N SER A 188 -2.08 -34.91 12.92
CA SER A 188 -2.13 -35.43 14.30
C SER A 188 -1.63 -36.87 14.37
N SER A 189 -1.23 -37.32 15.57
CA SER A 189 -0.66 -38.65 15.82
C SER A 189 -1.52 -39.81 15.30
N LYS A 190 -2.85 -39.65 15.24
CA LYS A 190 -3.78 -40.64 14.67
C LYS A 190 -3.50 -40.97 13.21
N HIS A 191 -2.99 -40.00 12.45
CA HIS A 191 -2.68 -40.19 11.03
C HIS A 191 -1.41 -41.04 10.81
N LEU A 192 -0.67 -41.37 11.88
CA LEU A 192 0.54 -42.18 11.84
C LEU A 192 0.35 -43.62 12.33
N GLU A 193 -0.84 -44.00 12.83
CA GLU A 193 -1.09 -45.32 13.47
C GLU A 193 -0.83 -46.53 12.54
N HIS A 194 -0.93 -46.34 11.23
CA HIS A 194 -0.73 -47.40 10.23
C HIS A 194 0.38 -47.09 9.23
N VAL A 195 1.18 -46.06 9.49
CA VAL A 195 2.24 -45.62 8.59
C VAL A 195 3.53 -46.32 8.97
N SER A 196 4.11 -47.05 8.03
CA SER A 196 5.42 -47.69 8.22
C SER A 196 6.57 -46.67 8.19
N ASP A 197 7.71 -46.99 8.80
CA ASP A 197 8.90 -46.15 8.74
C ASP A 197 9.45 -46.01 7.32
N GLU A 198 9.29 -47.05 6.48
CA GLU A 198 9.61 -47.03 5.05
C GLU A 198 8.73 -46.07 4.26
N GLU A 199 7.41 -46.10 4.48
CA GLU A 199 6.45 -45.20 3.84
C GLU A 199 6.70 -43.75 4.24
N LEU A 200 6.79 -43.48 5.55
CA LEU A 200 7.08 -42.13 6.05
C LEU A 200 8.45 -41.64 5.56
N GLY A 201 9.45 -42.52 5.53
CA GLY A 201 10.78 -42.22 5.01
C GLY A 201 10.76 -41.86 3.52
N ALA A 202 10.04 -42.62 2.70
CA ALA A 202 9.87 -42.35 1.27
C ALA A 202 9.16 -41.01 1.03
N PHE A 203 8.11 -40.73 1.80
CA PHE A 203 7.42 -39.44 1.76
C PHE A 203 8.35 -38.28 2.11
N LEU A 204 9.08 -38.35 3.23
CA LEU A 204 9.95 -37.27 3.71
C LEU A 204 11.17 -37.01 2.81
N ARG A 205 11.63 -38.01 2.03
CA ARG A 205 12.76 -37.84 1.09
C ARG A 205 12.48 -36.82 0.00
N VAL A 206 11.24 -36.77 -0.52
CA VAL A 206 10.87 -35.88 -1.61
C VAL A 206 11.01 -34.39 -1.22
N PRO A 207 10.32 -33.88 -0.18
CA PRO A 207 10.42 -32.49 0.24
C PRO A 207 11.72 -32.15 0.98
N SER A 208 12.57 -33.14 1.30
CA SER A 208 13.90 -32.92 1.91
C SER A 208 15.06 -33.05 0.93
N HIS A 209 14.79 -33.24 -0.36
CA HIS A 209 15.81 -33.51 -1.38
C HIS A 209 16.76 -34.65 -0.98
N ASN A 210 16.18 -35.76 -0.50
CA ASN A 210 16.85 -36.98 -0.02
C ASN A 210 17.67 -36.83 1.27
N THR A 211 17.51 -35.73 2.03
CA THR A 211 18.23 -35.51 3.30
C THR A 211 17.61 -36.28 4.47
N CYS A 212 16.28 -36.47 4.48
CA CYS A 212 15.61 -37.23 5.53
C CYS A 212 15.71 -38.74 5.25
N SER A 213 16.49 -39.43 6.08
CA SER A 213 16.61 -40.89 6.03
C SER A 213 15.43 -41.60 6.71
N THR A 214 15.25 -42.89 6.39
CA THR A 214 14.27 -43.77 7.05
C THR A 214 14.51 -43.85 8.56
N ASN A 215 15.76 -43.71 9.01
CA ASN A 215 16.10 -43.64 10.44
C ASN A 215 15.47 -42.42 11.13
N ARG A 216 15.30 -41.29 10.42
CA ARG A 216 14.62 -40.11 10.96
C ARG A 216 13.13 -40.35 11.07
N ALA A 217 12.52 -40.99 10.06
CA ALA A 217 11.11 -41.38 10.09
C ALA A 217 10.81 -42.33 11.26
N ARG A 218 11.65 -43.35 11.47
CA ARG A 218 11.55 -44.26 12.62
C ARG A 218 11.59 -43.52 13.95
N LYS A 219 12.56 -42.61 14.13
CA LYS A 219 12.65 -41.78 15.35
C LYS A 219 11.38 -40.96 15.61
N ILE A 220 10.73 -40.45 14.57
CA ILE A 220 9.48 -39.70 14.71
C ILE A 220 8.37 -40.65 15.18
N LEU A 221 8.21 -41.81 14.54
CA LEU A 221 7.20 -42.82 14.93
C LEU A 221 7.43 -43.33 16.36
N ASP A 222 8.67 -43.60 16.75
CA ASP A 222 9.04 -44.04 18.09
C ASP A 222 8.63 -43.00 19.15
N LEU A 223 8.88 -41.71 18.89
CA LEU A 223 8.50 -40.62 19.78
C LEU A 223 6.97 -40.51 19.92
N VAL A 224 6.23 -40.65 18.82
CA VAL A 224 4.76 -40.62 18.84
C VAL A 224 4.20 -41.81 19.62
N ALA A 225 4.74 -43.01 19.42
CA ALA A 225 4.30 -44.21 20.14
C ALA A 225 4.55 -44.12 21.65
N GLN A 226 5.68 -43.53 22.08
CA GLN A 226 5.98 -43.30 23.50
C GLN A 226 5.02 -42.33 24.19
N GLU A 227 4.39 -41.43 23.43
CA GLU A 227 3.42 -40.46 23.95
C GLU A 227 2.03 -41.06 24.11
N GLN A 228 1.63 -41.96 23.22
CA GLN A 228 0.36 -42.68 23.31
C GLN A 228 0.31 -43.66 24.51
N LEU A 229 1.47 -44.15 24.98
CA LEU A 229 1.59 -45.02 26.16
C LEU A 229 1.50 -44.28 27.51
N LYS A 230 1.52 -42.93 27.50
CA LYS A 230 1.53 -42.09 28.71
C LYS A 230 0.17 -41.47 29.06
N ILE A 231 -0.87 -41.80 28.30
CA ILE A 231 -2.27 -41.39 28.50
C ILE A 231 -3.05 -42.62 28.95
#